data_AF-F9XH76-F1
#
_entry.id   AF-F9XH76-F1
#
_cell.length_a   1.000
_cell.length_b   1.000
_cell.length_c   1.000
_cell.angle_alpha   90.00
_cell.angle_beta   90.00
_cell.angle_gamma   90.00
#
_symmetry.space_group_name_H-M   'P 1'
#
loop_
_entity.id
_entity.type
_entity.pdbx_description
1 polymer ?
#
loop_
_entity_poly.entity_id
_entity_poly.type
_entity_poly.pdbx_seq_one_letter_code
_entity_poly.pdbx_strand_id
1 'polypeptide(L)'
;ASLRLPLAVQATYLTPLKRAPTSNLTSADLQLRSYSIRNLEVFADFALRAAYYLHLPAKGPILLPKKVERWTVPRGNFVHKKSQENFERITLRRWVRIVDGHPETVSVWLAFLRKYQYYGVGMKADVWESGSLEAGRELDEEAKRIEGMM
;
A
#
# COMPACT_ATOMS: atom_id res chain seq x y z
N ALA A 1 -38.09 19.86 0.20
CA ALA A 1 -37.32 18.76 -0.42
C ALA A 1 -36.12 18.46 0.46
N SER A 2 -35.96 17.24 0.97
CA SER A 2 -34.82 16.87 1.82
C SER A 2 -33.51 16.98 1.03
N LEU A 3 -32.57 17.79 1.48
CA LEU A 3 -31.28 18.01 0.82
C LEU A 3 -30.47 16.70 0.83
N ARG A 4 -30.20 16.12 -0.34
CA ARG A 4 -29.25 15.00 -0.47
C ARG A 4 -27.83 15.57 -0.52
N LEU A 5 -26.93 15.01 0.28
CA LEU A 5 -25.51 15.35 0.22
C LEU A 5 -24.89 14.91 -1.11
N PRO A 6 -23.83 15.55 -1.62
CA PRO A 6 -23.11 15.07 -2.80
C PRO A 6 -22.58 13.64 -2.61
N LEU A 7 -22.53 12.85 -3.69
CA LEU A 7 -22.11 11.45 -3.63
C LEU A 7 -20.69 11.27 -3.06
N ALA A 8 -19.78 12.21 -3.31
CA ALA A 8 -18.43 12.19 -2.75
C ALA A 8 -18.44 12.27 -1.21
N VAL A 9 -19.32 13.11 -0.64
CA VAL A 9 -19.48 13.25 0.81
C VAL A 9 -20.13 11.99 1.39
N GLN A 10 -21.16 11.47 0.73
CA GLN A 10 -21.81 10.22 1.15
C GLN A 10 -20.82 9.04 1.15
N ALA A 11 -19.96 8.93 0.13
CA ALA A 11 -19.00 7.85 0.01
C ALA A 11 -18.00 7.80 1.18
N THR A 12 -17.63 8.94 1.77
CA THR A 12 -16.74 9.01 2.94
C THR A 12 -17.32 8.28 4.16
N TYR A 13 -18.64 8.34 4.36
CA TYR A 13 -19.31 7.66 5.47
C TYR A 13 -19.56 6.17 5.21
N LEU A 14 -19.41 5.72 3.95
CA LEU A 14 -19.58 4.34 3.55
C LEU A 14 -18.24 3.60 3.54
N THR A 15 -18.32 2.27 3.50
CA THR A 15 -17.15 1.43 3.24
C THR A 15 -16.58 1.71 1.84
N PRO A 16 -15.26 1.52 1.64
CA PRO A 16 -14.62 1.85 0.38
C PRO A 16 -15.19 0.96 -0.74
N LEU A 17 -15.76 1.61 -1.74
CA LEU A 17 -16.28 0.95 -2.92
C LEU A 17 -15.14 0.27 -3.68
N LYS A 18 -15.44 -0.88 -4.30
CA LYS A 18 -14.45 -1.68 -5.05
C LYS A 18 -14.97 -1.92 -6.46
N ARG A 19 -14.06 -1.87 -7.44
CA ARG A 19 -14.36 -2.25 -8.83
C ARG A 19 -14.22 -3.75 -9.00
N ALA A 20 -15.03 -4.33 -9.88
CA ALA A 20 -14.90 -5.72 -10.27
C ALA A 20 -13.74 -5.85 -11.28
N PRO A 21 -12.84 -6.83 -11.11
CA PRO A 21 -11.79 -7.09 -12.09
C PRO A 21 -12.37 -7.84 -13.31
N THR A 22 -11.73 -7.70 -14.47
CA THR A 22 -12.17 -8.35 -15.73
C THR A 22 -11.47 -9.70 -15.91
N SER A 23 -10.19 -9.74 -15.56
CA SER A 23 -9.31 -10.91 -15.47
C SER A 23 -8.80 -11.04 -14.03
N ASN A 24 -7.84 -11.93 -13.78
CA ASN A 24 -7.24 -12.11 -12.45
C ASN A 24 -5.72 -11.96 -12.49
N LEU A 25 -5.23 -11.10 -13.38
CA LEU A 25 -3.80 -10.82 -13.50
C LEU A 25 -3.40 -9.77 -12.47
N THR A 26 -2.34 -10.06 -11.73
CA THR A 26 -1.86 -9.15 -10.67
C THR A 26 -0.96 -8.10 -11.29
N SER A 27 -1.32 -6.82 -11.14
CA SER A 27 -0.53 -5.70 -11.65
C SER A 27 0.36 -5.08 -10.59
N ALA A 28 -0.12 -4.99 -9.34
CA ALA A 28 0.69 -4.45 -8.24
C ALA A 28 0.26 -4.97 -6.88
N ASP A 29 1.23 -5.13 -5.99
CA ASP A 29 1.07 -5.58 -4.62
C ASP A 29 1.65 -4.52 -3.69
N LEU A 30 0.79 -3.90 -2.90
CA LEU A 30 1.17 -2.91 -1.89
C LEU A 30 1.14 -3.56 -0.51
N GLN A 31 2.29 -3.68 0.12
CA GLN A 31 2.43 -4.10 1.50
C GLN A 31 2.65 -2.89 2.40
N LEU A 32 1.71 -2.68 3.33
CA LEU A 32 1.77 -1.66 4.36
C LEU A 32 2.28 -2.27 5.67
N ARG A 33 3.15 -1.56 6.37
CA ARG A 33 3.71 -1.99 7.66
C ARG A 33 3.66 -0.86 8.68
N SER A 34 3.25 -1.16 9.90
CA SER A 34 3.29 -0.21 11.01
C SER A 34 3.42 -0.94 12.35
N TYR A 35 3.84 -0.20 13.37
CA TYR A 35 3.78 -0.65 14.77
C TYR A 35 2.44 -0.31 15.43
N SER A 36 1.60 0.53 14.79
CA SER A 36 0.27 0.92 15.29
C SER A 36 -0.84 0.46 14.33
N ILE A 37 -1.93 -0.05 14.89
CA ILE A 37 -3.08 -0.55 14.12
C ILE A 37 -3.88 0.60 13.48
N ARG A 38 -4.11 1.68 14.23
CA ARG A 38 -5.03 2.77 13.84
C ARG A 38 -4.55 3.48 12.56
N ASN A 39 -3.27 3.83 12.53
CA ASN A 39 -2.66 4.50 11.37
C ASN A 39 -2.68 3.59 10.13
N LEU A 40 -2.42 2.30 10.33
CA LEU A 40 -2.37 1.31 9.27
C LEU A 40 -3.75 1.08 8.64
N GLU A 41 -4.81 1.03 9.44
CA GLU A 41 -6.19 0.84 8.95
C GLU A 41 -6.72 2.08 8.23
N VAL A 42 -6.50 3.27 8.78
CA VAL A 42 -6.90 4.54 8.13
C VAL A 42 -6.21 4.68 6.78
N PHE A 43 -4.91 4.39 6.70
CA PHE A 43 -4.17 4.51 5.45
C PHE A 43 -4.55 3.41 4.43
N ALA A 44 -4.85 2.20 4.90
CA ALA A 44 -5.34 1.14 4.04
C ALA A 44 -6.71 1.46 3.42
N ASP A 45 -7.63 2.05 4.20
CA ASP A 45 -8.93 2.53 3.70
C ASP A 45 -8.75 3.65 2.66
N PHE A 46 -7.89 4.62 2.96
CA PHE A 46 -7.53 5.69 2.03
C PHE A 46 -6.98 5.16 0.71
N ALA A 47 -6.09 4.16 0.75
CA ALA A 47 -5.51 3.56 -0.44
C ALA A 47 -6.55 2.88 -1.35
N LEU A 48 -7.55 2.22 -0.76
CA LEU A 48 -8.65 1.59 -1.49
C LEU A 48 -9.57 2.63 -2.14
N ARG A 49 -9.86 3.73 -1.45
CA ARG A 49 -10.67 4.83 -2.00
C ARG A 49 -9.96 5.47 -3.20
N ALA A 50 -8.66 5.72 -3.10
CA ALA A 50 -7.87 6.25 -4.21
C ALA A 50 -7.90 5.30 -5.42
N ALA A 51 -7.76 3.99 -5.19
CA ALA A 51 -7.84 2.99 -6.26
C ALA A 51 -9.21 2.99 -6.96
N TYR A 52 -10.30 3.14 -6.22
CA TYR A 52 -11.66 3.18 -6.78
C TYR A 52 -11.88 4.32 -7.79
N TYR A 53 -11.37 5.53 -7.46
CA TYR A 53 -11.48 6.70 -8.33
C TYR A 53 -10.58 6.59 -9.57
N LEU A 54 -9.44 5.90 -9.46
CA LEU A 54 -8.56 5.58 -10.58
C LEU A 54 -9.01 4.35 -11.39
N HIS A 55 -10.22 3.83 -11.12
CA HIS A 55 -10.77 2.65 -11.77
C HIS A 55 -9.92 1.37 -11.64
N LEU A 56 -9.07 1.29 -10.61
CA LEU A 56 -8.25 0.12 -10.31
C LEU A 56 -9.03 -0.87 -9.42
N PRO A 57 -9.23 -2.13 -9.84
CA PRO A 57 -9.87 -3.13 -9.00
C PRO A 57 -8.92 -3.62 -7.91
N ALA A 58 -9.15 -3.13 -6.69
CA ALA A 58 -8.35 -3.46 -5.51
C ALA A 58 -8.97 -4.60 -4.69
N LYS A 59 -8.15 -5.59 -4.35
CA LYS A 59 -8.41 -6.62 -3.34
C LYS A 59 -7.75 -6.18 -2.03
N GLY A 60 -8.54 -6.14 -0.95
CA GLY A 60 -8.01 -5.87 0.38
C GLY A 60 -8.77 -4.80 1.17
N PRO A 61 -8.32 -4.51 2.40
CA PRO A 61 -6.99 -4.77 2.94
C PRO A 61 -6.88 -6.13 3.62
N ILE A 62 -6.02 -7.02 3.09
CA ILE A 62 -5.81 -8.37 3.62
C ILE A 62 -4.87 -8.30 4.82
N LEU A 63 -5.22 -9.00 5.90
CA LEU A 63 -4.36 -9.14 7.08
C LEU A 63 -3.25 -10.14 6.80
N LEU A 64 -2.01 -9.66 6.81
CA LEU A 64 -0.85 -10.56 6.82
C LEU A 64 -0.47 -10.88 8.28
N PRO A 65 0.15 -12.05 8.54
CA PRO A 65 0.63 -12.41 9.86
C PRO A 65 1.54 -11.31 10.45
N LYS A 66 1.40 -11.00 11.74
CA LYS A 66 2.27 -10.03 12.43
C LYS A 66 3.67 -10.61 12.63
N LYS A 67 4.72 -9.78 12.47
CA LYS A 67 6.09 -10.17 12.83
C LYS A 67 6.34 -9.76 14.27
N VAL A 68 6.72 -10.69 15.14
CA VAL A 68 7.02 -10.43 16.55
C VAL A 68 8.50 -10.64 16.78
N GLU A 69 9.22 -9.56 17.11
CA GLU A 69 10.64 -9.60 17.48
C GLU A 69 10.74 -9.44 18.99
N ARG A 70 11.47 -10.31 19.69
CA ARG A 70 11.58 -10.31 21.15
C ARG A 70 13.04 -10.20 21.58
N TRP A 71 13.30 -9.42 22.62
CA TRP A 71 14.62 -9.32 23.24
C TRP A 71 14.50 -9.30 24.75
N THR A 72 15.48 -9.91 25.42
CA THR A 72 15.52 -10.00 26.88
C THR A 72 16.70 -9.19 27.40
N VAL A 73 16.43 -8.25 28.31
CA VAL A 73 17.44 -7.31 28.82
C VAL A 73 17.49 -7.41 30.34
N PRO A 74 18.68 -7.38 30.97
CA PRO A 74 18.78 -7.19 32.41
C PRO A 74 18.14 -5.86 32.82
N ARG A 75 17.37 -5.84 33.92
CA ARG A 75 16.73 -4.61 34.40
C ARG A 75 17.72 -3.59 34.99
N GLY A 76 18.88 -4.05 35.45
CA GLY A 76 19.95 -3.22 36.01
C GLY A 76 21.22 -3.28 35.17
N ASN A 77 22.08 -2.27 35.31
CA ASN A 77 23.20 -2.06 34.41
C ASN A 77 24.40 -3.02 34.62
N PHE A 78 24.65 -3.57 35.83
CA PHE A 78 25.94 -4.25 36.09
C PHE A 78 25.97 -5.58 36.87
N VAL A 79 25.04 -5.93 37.78
CA VAL A 79 25.15 -7.21 38.53
C VAL A 79 23.86 -8.05 38.54
N HIS A 80 22.71 -7.42 38.35
CA HIS A 80 21.40 -8.06 38.56
C HIS A 80 20.89 -8.91 37.37
N LYS A 81 21.70 -9.84 36.84
CA LYS A 81 21.33 -10.70 35.69
C LYS A 81 20.16 -11.66 35.95
N LYS A 82 19.88 -12.01 37.21
CA LYS A 82 18.70 -12.80 37.61
C LYS A 82 17.39 -12.02 37.41
N SER A 83 17.45 -10.69 37.39
CA SER A 83 16.31 -9.81 37.11
C SER A 83 16.37 -9.36 35.65
N GLN A 84 15.59 -10.03 34.79
CA GLN A 84 15.46 -9.70 33.37
C GLN A 84 14.04 -9.22 33.06
N GLU A 85 13.90 -8.56 31.91
CA GLU A 85 12.64 -8.10 31.34
C GLU A 85 12.60 -8.47 29.85
N ASN A 86 11.42 -8.90 29.39
CA ASN A 86 11.17 -9.25 28.00
C ASN A 86 10.51 -8.06 27.31
N PHE A 87 11.08 -7.62 26.20
CA PHE A 87 10.49 -6.62 25.34
C PHE A 87 10.11 -7.24 24.00
N GLU A 88 9.11 -6.66 23.34
CA GLU A 88 8.72 -7.07 22.01
C GLU A 88 8.42 -5.89 21.08
N ARG A 89 8.72 -6.10 19.79
CA ARG A 89 8.31 -5.23 18.69
C ARG A 89 7.41 -6.01 17.76
N ILE A 90 6.14 -5.63 17.72
CA ILE A 90 5.15 -6.24 16.84
C ILE A 90 4.99 -5.38 15.60
N THR A 91 5.39 -5.90 14.44
CA THR A 91 5.13 -5.27 13.14
C THR A 91 3.82 -5.81 12.57
N LEU A 92 2.82 -4.95 12.50
CA LEU A 92 1.54 -5.22 11.87
C LEU A 92 1.66 -4.98 10.36
N ARG A 93 1.02 -5.84 9.57
CA ARG A 93 1.13 -5.82 8.12
C ARG A 93 -0.25 -5.89 7.47
N ARG A 94 -0.47 -5.08 6.46
CA ARG A 94 -1.64 -5.13 5.58
C ARG A 94 -1.18 -5.26 4.15
N TRP A 95 -2.03 -5.86 3.34
CA TRP A 95 -1.73 -6.12 1.95
C TRP A 95 -2.90 -5.72 1.08
N VAL A 96 -2.61 -4.91 0.07
CA VAL A 96 -3.56 -4.42 -0.92
C VAL A 96 -3.04 -4.85 -2.28
N ARG A 97 -3.80 -5.67 -2.99
CA ARG A 97 -3.45 -6.16 -4.33
C ARG A 97 -4.32 -5.46 -5.35
N ILE A 98 -3.70 -4.88 -6.38
CA ILE A 98 -4.37 -4.38 -7.57
C ILE A 98 -4.33 -5.47 -8.64
N VAL A 99 -5.50 -5.73 -9.22
CA VAL A 99 -5.69 -6.67 -10.32
C VAL A 99 -6.02 -5.86 -11.57
N ASP A 100 -5.58 -6.31 -12.75
CA ASP A 100 -5.87 -5.69 -14.06
C ASP A 100 -5.71 -4.15 -14.13
N GLY A 101 -4.69 -3.62 -13.47
CA GLY A 101 -4.36 -2.20 -13.51
C GLY A 101 -3.42 -1.86 -14.67
N HIS A 102 -3.70 -0.75 -15.37
CA HIS A 102 -2.77 -0.17 -16.34
C HIS A 102 -1.50 0.35 -15.62
N PRO A 103 -0.28 0.09 -16.15
CA PRO A 103 0.98 0.42 -15.45
C PRO A 103 1.10 1.89 -15.08
N GLU A 104 0.73 2.80 -15.98
CA GLU A 104 0.74 4.25 -15.71
C GLU A 104 -0.27 4.65 -14.62
N THR A 105 -1.45 4.06 -14.60
CA THR A 105 -2.47 4.38 -13.58
C THR A 105 -2.04 3.86 -12.22
N VAL A 106 -1.39 2.70 -12.18
CA VAL A 106 -0.77 2.14 -10.98
C VAL A 106 0.36 3.05 -10.47
N SER A 107 1.21 3.57 -11.36
CA SER A 107 2.29 4.48 -10.97
C SER A 107 1.75 5.80 -10.40
N VAL A 108 0.71 6.37 -11.01
CA VAL A 108 -0.01 7.55 -10.50
C VAL A 108 -0.63 7.26 -9.14
N TRP A 109 -1.26 6.10 -8.96
CA TRP A 109 -1.82 5.69 -7.66
C TRP A 109 -0.73 5.61 -6.59
N LEU A 110 0.39 4.95 -6.86
CA LEU A 110 1.52 4.85 -5.93
C LEU A 110 2.14 6.22 -5.63
N ALA A 111 2.28 7.10 -6.63
CA ALA A 111 2.75 8.46 -6.45
C ALA A 111 1.83 9.29 -5.55
N PHE A 112 0.51 9.14 -5.72
CA PHE A 112 -0.50 9.77 -4.87
C PHE A 112 -0.40 9.29 -3.41
N LEU A 113 -0.24 7.98 -3.20
CA LEU A 113 -0.05 7.41 -1.86
C LEU A 113 1.23 7.88 -1.20
N ARG A 114 2.32 8.01 -1.96
CA ARG A 114 3.59 8.56 -1.47
C ARG A 114 3.45 10.03 -1.07
N LYS A 115 2.75 10.83 -1.85
CA LYS A 115 2.52 12.26 -1.55
C LYS A 115 1.72 12.46 -0.26
N TYR A 116 0.70 11.63 -0.03
CA TYR A 116 -0.18 11.73 1.14
C TYR A 116 0.04 10.60 2.16
N GLN A 117 1.30 10.17 2.31
CA GLN A 117 1.67 9.08 3.19
C GLN A 117 1.36 9.41 4.67
N TYR A 118 0.62 8.53 5.34
CA TYR A 118 0.33 8.68 6.76
C TYR A 118 1.56 8.36 7.62
N TYR A 119 1.77 9.12 8.69
CA TYR A 119 2.95 8.95 9.55
C TYR A 119 2.97 7.57 10.22
N GLY A 120 4.18 7.02 10.39
CA GLY A 120 4.37 5.72 11.02
C GLY A 120 3.90 4.52 10.19
N VAL A 121 3.54 4.72 8.91
CA VAL A 121 3.25 3.64 7.96
C VAL A 121 4.37 3.56 6.92
N GLY A 122 5.01 2.40 6.84
CA GLY A 122 5.96 2.07 5.77
C GLY A 122 5.26 1.34 4.63
N MET A 123 5.65 1.65 3.39
CA MET A 123 5.09 1.05 2.18
C MET A 123 6.18 0.28 1.42
N LYS A 124 5.82 -0.90 0.92
CA LYS A 124 6.58 -1.62 -0.12
C LYS A 124 5.60 -1.93 -1.24
N ALA A 125 5.93 -1.52 -2.46
CA ALA A 125 5.17 -1.87 -3.64
C ALA A 125 6.00 -2.78 -4.53
N ASP A 126 5.42 -3.90 -4.96
CA ASP A 126 5.94 -4.76 -6.02
C ASP A 126 5.01 -4.52 -7.23
N VAL A 127 5.57 -4.14 -8.38
CA VAL A 127 4.82 -3.81 -9.61
C VAL A 127 5.21 -4.79 -10.71
N TRP A 128 4.20 -5.30 -11.43
CA TRP A 128 4.39 -6.19 -12.56
C TRP A 128 3.98 -5.49 -13.85
N GLU A 129 4.86 -5.56 -14.82
CA GLU A 129 4.65 -5.06 -16.18
C GLU A 129 4.98 -6.17 -17.16
N SER A 130 4.10 -6.37 -18.13
CA SER A 130 4.33 -7.31 -19.23
C SER A 130 4.97 -6.56 -20.38
N GLY A 131 6.24 -6.86 -20.68
CA GLY A 131 6.94 -6.35 -21.86
C GLY A 131 6.91 -7.35 -23.02
N SER A 132 7.33 -6.88 -24.20
CA SER A 132 7.56 -7.74 -25.36
C SER A 132 8.93 -8.42 -25.30
N LEU A 133 9.19 -9.36 -26.21
CA LEU A 133 10.49 -10.04 -26.32
C LEU A 133 11.61 -9.08 -26.77
N GLU A 134 11.28 -8.02 -27.51
CA GLU A 134 12.23 -7.03 -28.02
C GLU A 134 12.38 -5.80 -27.10
N ALA A 135 12.28 -6.01 -25.78
CA ALA A 135 12.32 -4.94 -24.78
C ALA A 135 13.50 -3.96 -24.95
N GLY A 136 14.65 -4.42 -25.44
CA GLY A 136 15.81 -3.54 -25.68
C GLY A 136 15.53 -2.41 -26.68
N ARG A 137 14.82 -2.70 -27.78
CA ARG A 137 14.49 -1.68 -28.79
C ARG A 137 13.44 -0.71 -28.28
N GLU A 138 12.43 -1.22 -27.59
CA GLU A 138 11.36 -0.41 -27.00
C GLU A 138 11.93 0.59 -25.98
N LEU A 139 12.88 0.15 -25.14
CA LEU A 139 13.54 1.03 -24.17
C LEU A 139 14.39 2.12 -24.83
N ASP A 140 15.11 1.81 -25.92
CA ASP A 140 15.89 2.80 -26.67
C ASP A 140 15.00 3.86 -27.32
N GLU A 141 13.83 3.47 -27.83
CA GLU A 141 12.82 4.38 -28.39
C GLU A 141 12.17 5.25 -27.30
N GLU A 142 11.83 4.66 -26.15
CA GLU A 142 11.26 5.38 -25.02
C GLU A 142 12.26 6.40 -24.43
N ALA A 143 13.54 6.04 -24.35
CA ALA A 143 14.60 6.94 -23.88
C ALA A 143 14.69 8.21 -24.74
N LYS A 144 14.62 8.06 -26.08
CA LYS A 144 14.58 9.21 -27.02
C LYS A 144 13.33 10.06 -26.83
N ARG A 145 12.18 9.43 -26.54
CA ARG A 145 10.93 10.15 -26.26
C ARG A 145 11.05 10.99 -24.98
N ILE A 146 11.61 10.42 -23.91
CA ILE A 146 11.80 11.10 -22.63
C ILE A 146 12.76 12.29 -22.79
N GLU A 147 13.85 12.12 -23.54
CA GLU A 147 14.80 13.22 -23.82
C GLU A 147 14.13 14.41 -24.54
N GLY A 148 13.16 14.13 -25.43
CA GLY A 148 12.37 15.19 -26.09
C GLY A 148 11.27 15.83 -25.23
N MET A 149 10.95 15.26 -24.06
CA MET A 149 9.96 15.80 -23.11
C MET A 149 10.60 16.60 -21.96
N MET A 150 11.92 16.45 -21.75
CA MET A 150 12.73 17.30 -20.85
C MET A 150 13.11 18.61 -21.53
#